data_AF-A0A1H7XRS4-F1
#
_entry.id   AF-A0A1H7XRS4-F1
#
_cell.length_a   1.000
_cell.length_b   1.000
_cell.length_c   1.000
_cell.angle_alpha   90.00
_cell.angle_beta   90.00
_cell.angle_gamma   90.00
#
_symmetry.space_group_name_H-M   'P 1'
#
loop_
_entity.id
_entity.type
_entity.pdbx_description
1 polymer ?
#
loop_
_entity_poly.entity_id
_entity_poly.type
_entity_poly.pdbx_seq_one_letter_code
_entity_poly.pdbx_strand_id
1 'polypeptide(L)' 'MEASKITILDIFEIMAKKETDVVNLDFEYDGIPARIQCKLMTNLKAEWKE' A
#
# COMPACT_ATOMS: atom_id res chain seq x y z
N MET A 1 16.76 5.65 14.97
CA MET A 1 16.16 4.44 14.40
C MET A 1 16.08 4.67 12.90
N GLU A 2 16.75 3.85 12.09
CA GLU A 2 16.60 3.95 10.63
C GLU A 2 15.14 3.68 10.30
N ALA A 3 14.43 4.68 9.76
CA ALA A 3 13.10 4.47 9.25
C ALA A 3 13.23 3.45 8.10
N SER A 4 12.81 2.21 8.36
CA SER A 4 12.81 1.13 7.37
C SER A 4 12.18 1.66 6.10
N LYS A 5 12.99 1.79 5.06
CA LYS A 5 12.60 2.39 3.79
C LYS A 5 11.78 1.35 3.03
N ILE A 6 10.48 1.25 3.33
CA ILE A 6 9.55 0.42 2.57
C ILE A 6 9.37 1.04 1.20
N THR A 7 9.67 0.27 0.16
CA THR A 7 9.43 0.69 -1.22
C THR A 7 8.02 0.32 -1.65
N ILE A 8 7.52 0.98 -2.70
CA ILE A 8 6.21 0.63 -3.27
C ILE A 8 6.17 -0.83 -3.75
N LEU A 9 7.30 -1.37 -4.23
CA LEU A 9 7.40 -2.78 -4.64
C LEU A 9 7.17 -3.74 -3.47
N ASP A 10 7.73 -3.45 -2.29
CA ASP A 10 7.48 -4.26 -1.09
C ASP A 10 5.99 -4.28 -0.72
N ILE A 11 5.30 -3.16 -0.88
CA ILE A 11 3.86 -3.05 -0.64
C ILE A 11 3.09 -3.94 -1.60
N PHE A 12 3.44 -3.92 -2.90
CA PHE A 12 2.83 -4.79 -3.91
C PHE A 12 3.09 -6.28 -3.65
N GLU A 13 4.30 -6.64 -3.23
CA GLU A 13 4.62 -8.02 -2.84
C GLU A 13 3.80 -8.48 -1.63
N ILE A 14 3.62 -7.62 -0.63
CA ILE A 14 2.79 -7.90 0.54
C ILE A 14 1.33 -8.07 0.13
N MET A 15 0.82 -7.19 -0.73
CA MET A 15 -0.54 -7.27 -1.27
C MET A 15 -0.76 -8.58 -2.02
N ALA A 16 0.17 -8.95 -2.91
CA ALA A 16 0.10 -10.19 -3.67
C ALA A 16 0.20 -11.44 -2.78
N LYS A 17 1.13 -11.46 -1.83
CA LYS A 17 1.31 -12.59 -0.90
C LYS A 17 0.12 -12.81 0.03
N LYS A 18 -0.55 -11.73 0.43
CA LYS A 18 -1.72 -11.78 1.33
C LYS A 18 -3.05 -11.80 0.60
N GLU A 19 -3.03 -11.79 -0.74
CA GLU A 19 -4.22 -11.69 -1.60
C GLU A 19 -5.16 -10.58 -1.11
N THR A 20 -4.60 -9.40 -0.84
CA THR A 20 -5.34 -8.26 -0.29
C THR A 20 -5.03 -6.98 -1.04
N ASP A 21 -6.07 -6.21 -1.30
CA ASP A 21 -5.95 -4.89 -1.92
C ASP A 21 -5.64 -3.78 -0.89
N VAL A 22 -5.58 -4.09 0.41
CA VAL A 22 -5.37 -3.08 1.46
C VAL A 22 -4.21 -3.47 2.37
N VAL A 23 -3.23 -2.57 2.50
CA VAL A 23 -2.11 -2.69 3.43
C VAL A 23 -2.07 -1.47 4.35
N ASN A 24 -1.89 -1.72 5.65
CA ASN A 24 -1.64 -0.68 6.64
C ASN A 24 -0.16 -0.74 7.04
N LEU A 25 0.52 0.40 6.95
CA LEU A 25 1.93 0.58 7.30
C LEU A 25 1.99 1.50 8.52
N ASP A 26 2.47 0.98 9.63
CA ASP A 26 2.73 1.75 10.84
C ASP A 26 4.18 2.28 10.78
N PHE A 27 4.36 3.58 11.03
CA PHE A 27 5.67 4.22 11.08
C PHE A 27 5.67 5.33 12.14
N GLU A 28 6.86 5.66 12.63
CA GLU A 28 7.05 6.77 13.58
C GLU A 28 7.67 7.95 12.83
N TYR A 29 7.01 9.11 12.89
CA TYR A 29 7.53 10.35 12.34
C TYR A 29 7.58 11.40 13.44
N ASP A 30 8.77 11.89 13.77
CA ASP A 30 8.99 12.91 14.81
C ASP A 30 8.43 12.50 16.21
N GLY A 31 8.50 11.20 16.53
CA GLY A 31 7.96 10.64 17.79
C GLY A 31 6.42 10.49 17.80
N ILE A 32 5.75 10.77 16.69
CA ILE A 32 4.31 10.58 16.52
C ILE A 32 4.08 9.24 15.79
N PRO A 33 3.34 8.30 16.39
CA PRO A 33 2.93 7.09 15.68
C PRO A 33 1.94 7.47 14.58
N ALA A 34 2.30 7.17 13.34
CA ALA A 34 1.51 7.43 12.15
C ALA A 34 1.22 6.12 11.42
N ARG A 35 0.08 6.07 10.74
CA ARG A 35 -0.33 4.92 9.92
C ARG A 35 -0.70 5.40 8.53
N ILE A 36 -0.07 4.81 7.53
CA ILE A 36 -0.46 4.98 6.12
C ILE A 36 -1.26 3.74 5.72
N GLN A 37 -2.47 3.96 5.23
CA GLN A 37 -3.24 2.92 4.56
C GLN A 37 -3.06 3.07 3.05
N CYS A 38 -2.55 2.01 2.42
CA CYS A 38 -2.47 1.89 0.97
C CYS A 38 -3.59 0.95 0.49
N LYS A 39 -4.45 1.44 -0.40
CA LYS A 39 -5.45 0.63 -1.09
C LYS A 39 -5.12 0.57 -2.57
N LEU A 40 -4.92 -0.64 -3.09
CA LEU A 40 -4.84 -0.87 -4.52
C LEU A 40 -6.21 -0.61 -5.12
N MET A 41 -6.28 0.37 -6.02
CA MET A 41 -7.50 0.66 -6.76
C MET A 41 -7.27 0.28 -8.22
N THR A 42 -7.95 -0.78 -8.67
CA THR A 42 -8.03 -1.09 -10.09
C THR A 42 -9.07 -0.19 -10.72
N ASN A 43 -8.64 0.75 -11.57
CA ASN A 43 -9.54 1.60 -12.35
C ASN A 43 -10.03 0.80 -13.57
N LEU A 44 -10.79 -0.27 -13.35
CA LEU A 44 -11.43 -1.06 -14.41
C LEU A 44 -12.67 -0.31 -14.92
N LYS A 45 -12.46 0.82 -15.61
CA LYS A 45 -13.44 1.31 -16.57
C LYS A 45 -13.20 0.54 -17.87
N ALA A 46 -13.73 -0.68 -17.94
CA ALA A 46 -13.88 -1.36 -19.22
C ALA A 46 -14.96 -0.60 -20.00
N GLU A 47 -14.55 0.38 -20.80
CA GLU A 47 -15.42 0.98 -21.80
C GLU A 47 -15.62 -0.04 -22.92
N TRP A 48 -16.77 -0.72 -22.92
CA TRP A 48 -17.24 -1.44 -24.10
C TRP A 48 -17.54 -0.40 -25.18
N LYS A 49 -16.73 -0.40 -26.26
CA LYS A 49 -17.11 0.26 -27.51
C LYS A 49 -18.00 -0.69 -28.30
N GLU A 50 -19.30 -0.40 -28.32
CA GLU A 50 -20.18 -0.84 -29.40
C GLU A 50 -19.94 0.02 -30.66
#